data_AF-W1XJI4-F1
#
_entry.id   AF-W1XJI4-F1
#
_cell.length_a   1.000
_cell.length_b   1.000
_cell.length_c   1.000
_cell.angle_alpha   90.00
_cell.angle_beta   90.00
_cell.angle_gamma   90.00
#
_symmetry.space_group_name_H-M   'P 1'
#
loop_
_entity.id
_entity.type
_entity.pdbx_description
1 polymer ?
#
loop_
_entity_poly.entity_id
_entity_poly.type
_entity_poly.pdbx_seq_one_letter_code
_entity_poly.pdbx_strand_id
1 'polypeptide(L)' 'WPDKPDLMKRKVDFVRSVLDKHKANIGSESESDRVREIVAHVGGFDIAAILGAMLACADFKKPFVIDGFITAVAAA' A
#
# COMPACT_ATOMS: atom_id res chain seq x y z
N TRP A 1 -2.97 -1.42 20.01
CA TRP A 1 -3.65 -0.95 21.22
C TRP A 1 -3.58 -2.05 22.25
N PRO A 2 -2.53 -2.04 23.09
CA PRO A 2 -2.31 -3.09 24.08
C PRO A 2 -3.55 -3.29 24.98
N ASP A 3 -4.26 -2.19 25.26
CA ASP A 3 -5.37 -2.18 26.22
C ASP A 3 -6.77 -2.35 25.57
N LYS A 4 -6.85 -2.57 24.26
CA LYS A 4 -8.13 -2.70 23.52
C LYS A 4 -8.07 -3.82 22.46
N PRO A 5 -8.06 -5.10 22.87
CA PRO A 5 -7.90 -6.24 21.97
C PRO A 5 -9.02 -6.32 20.92
N ASP A 6 -10.26 -5.97 21.28
CA ASP A 6 -11.40 -6.01 20.35
C ASP A 6 -11.26 -5.03 19.19
N LEU A 7 -10.70 -3.84 19.43
CA LEU A 7 -10.44 -2.87 18.37
C LEU A 7 -9.34 -3.36 17.43
N MET A 8 -8.32 -4.03 17.97
CA MET A 8 -7.27 -4.61 17.15
C MET A 8 -7.82 -5.74 16.28
N LYS A 9 -8.61 -6.64 16.86
CA LYS A 9 -9.30 -7.71 16.12
C LYS A 9 -10.17 -7.13 15.01
N ARG A 10 -10.97 -6.10 15.31
CA ARG A 10 -11.80 -5.43 14.31
C ARG A 10 -10.99 -4.85 13.15
N LYS A 11 -9.83 -4.23 13.42
CA LYS A 11 -8.95 -3.70 12.37
C LYS A 11 -8.38 -4.83 11.50
N VAL A 12 -7.94 -5.93 12.10
CA VAL A 12 -7.41 -7.10 11.38
C VAL A 12 -8.50 -7.74 10.51
N ASP A 13 -9.70 -7.96 11.07
CA ASP A 13 -10.82 -8.55 10.35
C ASP A 13 -11.27 -7.66 9.19
N PHE A 14 -11.26 -6.34 9.38
CA PHE A 14 -11.54 -5.38 8.31
C PHE A 14 -10.52 -5.51 7.17
N VAL A 15 -9.22 -5.49 7.47
CA VAL A 15 -8.16 -5.64 6.45
C VAL A 15 -8.34 -6.95 5.67
N ARG A 16 -8.58 -8.07 6.35
CA ARG A 16 -8.85 -9.36 5.71
C ARG A 16 -10.06 -9.29 4.77
N SER A 17 -11.16 -8.70 5.23
CA SER A 17 -12.38 -8.59 4.42
C SER A 17 -12.19 -7.77 3.14
N VAL A 18 -11.36 -6.73 3.19
CA VAL A 18 -11.05 -5.88 2.02
C VAL A 18 -10.13 -6.62 1.04
N LEU A 19 -9.15 -7.38 1.56
CA LEU A 19 -8.29 -8.23 0.73
C LEU A 19 -9.11 -9.31 0.01
N ASP A 20 -10.00 -9.99 0.72
CA ASP A 20 -10.87 -11.01 0.11
C ASP A 20 -11.79 -10.41 -0.95
N LYS A 21 -12.35 -9.22 -0.70
CA LYS A 21 -13.21 -8.49 -1.65
C LYS A 21 -12.49 -8.14 -2.94
N HIS A 22 -11.24 -7.69 -2.87
CA HIS A 22 -10.51 -7.16 -4.03
C HIS A 22 -9.50 -8.15 -4.65
N LYS A 23 -9.41 -9.37 -4.12
CA LYS A 23 -8.47 -10.40 -4.63
C LYS A 23 -8.58 -10.65 -6.13
N ALA A 24 -9.80 -10.68 -6.68
CA ALA A 24 -10.02 -10.90 -8.11
C ALA A 24 -9.66 -9.67 -8.97
N ASN A 25 -9.52 -8.48 -8.38
CA ASN A 25 -9.11 -7.26 -9.07
C ASN A 25 -7.60 -7.06 -9.09
N ILE A 26 -6.83 -7.92 -8.41
CA ILE A 26 -5.37 -7.88 -8.31
C ILE A 26 -4.84 -9.18 -8.91
N GLY A 27 -4.66 -9.19 -10.23
CA GLY A 27 -4.43 -10.42 -10.98
C GLY A 27 -3.49 -10.28 -12.17
N SER A 28 -2.97 -9.08 -12.42
CA SER A 28 -2.08 -8.87 -13.56
C SER A 28 -0.78 -9.67 -13.46
N GLU A 29 -0.38 -10.27 -14.59
CA GLU A 29 0.93 -10.93 -14.75
C GLU A 29 2.08 -9.92 -14.81
N SER A 30 1.79 -8.70 -15.30
CA SER A 30 2.75 -7.59 -15.29
C SER A 30 2.90 -7.05 -13.87
N GLU A 31 4.12 -7.12 -13.32
CA GLU A 31 4.43 -6.60 -11.99
C GLU A 31 3.99 -5.14 -11.82
N SER A 32 4.27 -4.30 -12.82
CA SER A 32 3.94 -2.87 -12.74
C SER A 32 2.43 -2.61 -12.72
N ASP A 33 1.66 -3.42 -13.43
CA ASP A 33 0.21 -3.28 -13.46
C ASP A 33 -0.42 -3.86 -12.20
N ARG A 34 0.13 -4.97 -11.68
CA ARG A 34 -0.31 -5.55 -10.41
C ARG A 34 -0.08 -4.59 -9.25
N VAL A 35 1.03 -3.84 -9.22
CA VAL A 35 1.27 -2.78 -8.23
C VAL A 35 0.22 -1.67 -8.34
N ARG A 36 -0.12 -1.23 -9.57
CA ARG A 36 -1.19 -0.24 -9.78
C ARG A 36 -2.54 -0.75 -9.29
N GLU A 37 -2.87 -2.03 -9.55
CA GLU A 37 -4.07 -2.69 -9.06
C GLU A 37 -4.12 -2.73 -7.53
N ILE A 38 -3.02 -3.08 -6.85
CA ILE A 38 -2.92 -3.08 -5.39
C ILE A 38 -3.20 -1.69 -4.82
N VAL A 39 -2.50 -0.66 -5.33
CA VAL A 39 -2.64 0.71 -4.84
C VAL A 39 -4.06 1.23 -5.07
N ALA A 40 -4.67 0.92 -6.21
CA ALA A 40 -6.01 1.38 -6.56
C ALA A 40 -7.12 0.73 -5.71
N HIS A 41 -6.97 -0.54 -5.31
CA HIS A 41 -8.02 -1.27 -4.62
C HIS A 41 -7.86 -1.34 -3.11
N VAL A 42 -6.62 -1.44 -2.62
CA VAL A 42 -6.34 -1.66 -1.19
C VAL A 42 -5.28 -0.71 -0.61
N GLY A 43 -4.84 0.27 -1.40
CA GLY A 43 -3.96 1.35 -0.96
C GLY A 43 -4.73 2.61 -0.53
N GLY A 44 -4.27 3.76 -1.01
CA GLY A 44 -4.81 5.07 -0.72
C GLY A 44 -4.13 6.16 -1.56
N PHE A 45 -4.73 7.35 -1.63
CA PHE A 45 -4.16 8.47 -2.40
C PHE A 45 -2.82 8.97 -1.85
N ASP A 46 -2.63 8.85 -0.54
CA ASP A 46 -1.37 9.13 0.15
C ASP A 46 -0.26 8.16 -0.29
N ILE A 47 -0.53 6.86 -0.27
CA ILE A 47 0.40 5.82 -0.75
C ILE A 47 0.71 6.02 -2.24
N ALA A 48 -0.30 6.31 -3.06
CA ALA A 48 -0.12 6.59 -4.49
C ALA A 48 0.77 7.81 -4.74
N ALA A 49 0.57 8.90 -3.96
CA ALA A 49 1.37 10.10 -4.07
C ALA A 49 2.84 9.86 -3.65
N ILE A 50 3.06 9.12 -2.57
CA ILE A 50 4.42 8.77 -2.09
C ILE A 50 5.13 7.88 -3.12
N LEU A 51 4.45 6.85 -3.64
CA LEU A 51 5.00 6.00 -4.70
C LEU A 51 5.39 6.83 -5.93
N GLY A 52 4.52 7.75 -6.37
CA GLY A 52 4.81 8.66 -7.48
C GLY A 52 6.03 9.55 -7.20
N ALA A 53 6.18 10.06 -5.97
CA ALA A 53 7.33 10.86 -5.58
C ALA A 53 8.64 10.04 -5.57
N MET A 54 8.59 8.77 -5.14
CA MET A 54 9.73 7.85 -5.18
C MET A 54 10.17 7.55 -6.62
N LEU A 55 9.22 7.27 -7.51
CA LEU A 55 9.48 7.05 -8.94
C LEU A 55 10.12 8.30 -9.57
N ALA A 56 9.58 9.48 -9.31
CA ALA A 56 10.16 10.73 -9.79
C ALA A 56 11.59 10.94 -9.26
N CYS A 57 11.86 10.63 -7.99
CA CYS A 57 13.22 10.71 -7.45
C CYS A 57 14.18 9.76 -8.16
N ALA A 58 13.74 8.54 -8.49
CA ALA A 58 14.54 7.61 -9.29
C ALA A 58 14.86 8.17 -10.68
N ASP A 59 13.85 8.72 -11.38
CA ASP A 59 14.02 9.35 -12.70
C ASP A 59 14.99 10.53 -12.67
N PHE A 60 14.90 11.38 -11.65
CA PHE A 60 15.79 12.53 -11.44
C PHE A 60 17.13 12.17 -10.78
N LYS A 61 17.37 10.88 -10.49
CA LYS A 61 18.57 10.39 -9.78
C LYS A 61 18.81 11.13 -8.46
N LYS A 62 17.73 11.36 -7.71
CA LYS A 62 17.74 11.98 -6.38
C LYS A 62 17.42 10.92 -5.33
N PRO A 63 18.07 10.97 -4.15
CA PRO A 63 17.71 10.08 -3.06
C PRO A 63 16.33 10.45 -2.50
N PHE A 64 15.52 9.43 -2.19
CA PHE A 64 14.30 9.56 -1.41
C PHE A 64 14.54 8.97 -0.02
N VAL A 65 14.29 9.75 1.04
CA VAL A 65 14.45 9.27 2.43
C VAL A 65 13.14 8.66 2.89
N ILE A 66 13.18 7.39 3.30
CA ILE A 66 12.03 6.67 3.86
C ILE A 66 11.89 7.06 5.34
N ASP A 67 10.68 7.36 5.78
CA ASP A 67 10.34 7.65 7.18
C ASP A 67 9.86 6.36 7.89
N GLY A 68 8.56 6.23 8.16
CA GLY A 68 7.97 5.12 8.89
C GLY A 68 7.20 4.12 8.02
N PHE A 69 6.22 3.46 8.65
CA PHE A 69 5.49 2.35 8.05
C PHE A 69 4.80 2.68 6.73
N ILE A 70 4.14 3.85 6.62
CA ILE A 70 3.39 4.20 5.39
C ILE A 70 4.33 4.43 4.21
N THR A 71 5.46 5.10 4.40
CA THR A 71 6.46 5.25 3.34
C THR A 71 7.13 3.92 3.01
N ALA A 72 7.32 3.03 3.98
CA ALA A 72 7.84 1.69 3.70
C ALA A 72 6.85 0.85 2.86
N VAL A 73 5.55 0.94 3.14
CA VAL A 73 4.50 0.29 2.33
C VAL A 73 4.47 0.83 0.91
N ALA A 74 4.63 2.14 0.73
CA ALA A 74 4.67 2.74 -0.61
C ALA A 74 5.91 2.34 -1.43
N ALA A 75 7.00 1.91 -0.77
CA ALA A 75 8.24 1.50 -1.41
C ALA A 75 8.35 -0.01 -1.71
N ALA A 76 7.51 -0.84 -1.09
CA ALA A 76 7.54 -2.30 -1.16
C ALA A 76 6.87 -2.85 -2.43
#